data_AF-A0A938BSR9-F1
#
_entry.id   AF-A0A938BSR9-F1
#
_cell.length_a   1.000
_cell.length_b   1.000
_cell.length_c   1.000
_cell.angle_alpha   90.00
_cell.angle_beta   90.00
_cell.angle_gamma   90.00
#
_symmetry.space_group_name_H-M   'P 1'
#
loop_
_entity.id
_entity.type
_entity.pdbx_description
1 polymer ?
#
loop_
_entity_poly.entity_id
_entity_poly.type
_entity_poly.pdbx_seq_one_letter_code
_entity_poly.pdbx_strand_id
1 'polypeptide(L)'
;MADTRIDNLAKLLVQYSLKLKKNDWVEIIGPYNAEPLLLACQVEALKAGAHVSMRVLLPDSNYLFYKHAQDHQLSFVSPLEKLMTDKRDAMLFVWGGWNTKELSGIDPK
;
A
#
# COMPACT_ATOMS: atom_id res chain seq x y z
N MET A 1 13.81 -15.42 13.86
CA MET A 1 12.88 -14.89 14.88
C MET A 1 12.27 -13.63 14.32
N ALA A 2 10.94 -13.55 14.21
CA ALA A 2 10.26 -12.30 13.83
C ALA A 2 10.56 -11.23 14.88
N ASP A 3 10.79 -9.99 14.45
CA ASP A 3 11.09 -8.87 15.34
C ASP A 3 9.81 -8.44 16.08
N THR A 4 9.77 -8.65 17.40
CA THR A 4 8.62 -8.33 18.25
C THR A 4 8.14 -6.89 18.11
N ARG A 5 9.02 -5.94 17.75
CA ARG A 5 8.65 -4.54 17.54
C ARG A 5 7.75 -4.37 16.33
N ILE A 6 7.99 -5.15 15.27
CA ILE A 6 7.20 -5.13 14.04
C ILE A 6 5.83 -5.74 14.31
N ASP A 7 5.76 -6.86 15.04
CA ASP A 7 4.50 -7.49 15.41
C ASP A 7 3.63 -6.57 16.29
N ASN A 8 4.26 -5.90 17.27
CA ASN A 8 3.55 -4.93 18.12
C ASN A 8 3.04 -3.72 17.34
N LEU A 9 3.83 -3.22 16.38
CA LEU A 9 3.41 -2.13 15.51
C LEU A 9 2.25 -2.57 14.60
N ALA A 10 2.33 -3.74 13.98
CA ALA A 10 1.26 -4.29 13.16
C ALA A 10 -0.04 -4.42 13.96
N LYS A 11 0.05 -4.92 15.20
CA LYS A 11 -1.10 -5.01 16.11
C LYS A 11 -1.71 -3.64 16.39
N LEU A 12 -0.88 -2.63 16.66
CA LEU A 12 -1.34 -1.25 16.90
C LEU A 12 -2.02 -0.66 15.66
N LEU A 13 -1.42 -0.80 14.49
CA LEU A 13 -1.97 -0.28 13.23
C LEU A 13 -3.33 -0.92 12.90
N VAL A 14 -3.43 -2.24 13.02
CA VAL A 14 -4.64 -2.99 12.67
C VAL A 14 -5.74 -2.81 13.72
N GLN A 15 -5.44 -3.06 15.00
CA GLN A 15 -6.45 -3.15 16.05
C GLN A 15 -6.85 -1.78 16.62
N TYR A 16 -5.90 -0.85 16.73
CA TYR A 16 -6.15 0.45 17.34
C TYR A 16 -6.42 1.56 16.31
N SER A 17 -5.56 1.67 15.29
CA SER A 17 -5.69 2.75 14.30
C SER A 17 -6.81 2.49 13.31
N LEU A 18 -6.79 1.34 12.64
CA LEU A 18 -7.80 0.97 11.65
C LEU A 18 -9.05 0.35 12.27
N LYS A 19 -8.92 -0.26 13.47
CA LYS A 19 -10.00 -0.93 14.19
C LYS A 19 -10.74 -1.95 13.32
N LEU A 20 -9.97 -2.72 12.53
CA LEU A 20 -10.52 -3.68 11.58
C LEU A 20 -11.43 -4.70 12.28
N LYS A 21 -12.51 -5.05 11.58
CA LYS A 21 -13.50 -6.04 12.02
C LYS A 21 -13.63 -7.16 11.00
N LYS A 22 -14.37 -8.18 11.40
CA LYS A 22 -14.75 -9.28 10.52
C LYS A 22 -15.47 -8.73 9.28
N ASN A 23 -15.08 -9.23 8.11
CA ASN A 23 -15.58 -8.87 6.78
C ASN A 23 -15.23 -7.46 6.28
N ASP A 24 -14.50 -6.64 7.04
CA ASP A 24 -13.98 -5.38 6.50
C ASP A 24 -13.01 -5.70 5.35
N TRP A 25 -13.12 -4.98 4.24
CA TRP A 25 -12.14 -5.05 3.17
C TRP A 25 -11.05 -4.00 3.36
N VAL A 26 -9.82 -4.47 3.63
CA VAL A 26 -8.64 -3.62 3.78
C VAL A 26 -7.66 -3.81 2.63
N GLU A 27 -7.15 -2.69 2.13
CA GLU A 27 -5.99 -2.68 1.24
C GLU A 27 -4.73 -2.29 2.03
N ILE A 28 -3.70 -3.13 1.97
CA ILE A 28 -2.37 -2.87 2.55
C ILE A 28 -1.41 -2.55 1.41
N ILE A 29 -0.88 -1.32 1.42
CA ILE A 29 -0.02 -0.76 0.39
C ILE A 29 1.33 -0.44 0.99
N GLY A 30 2.40 -0.75 0.27
CA GLY A 30 3.73 -0.25 0.64
C GLY A 30 4.84 -0.71 -0.28
N PRO A 31 6.03 -0.12 -0.15
CA PRO A 31 7.20 -0.50 -0.92
C PRO A 31 7.73 -1.87 -0.52
N TYR A 32 8.42 -2.54 -1.44
CA TYR A 32 8.98 -3.87 -1.17
C TYR A 32 9.96 -3.91 0.03
N ASN A 33 10.69 -2.82 0.35
CA ASN A 33 11.58 -2.77 1.52
C ASN A 33 10.83 -2.75 2.86
N ALA A 34 9.53 -2.48 2.86
CA ALA A 34 8.68 -2.58 4.04
C ALA A 34 8.13 -4.00 4.26
N GLU A 35 8.58 -5.00 3.50
CA GLU A 35 8.12 -6.39 3.54
C GLU A 35 7.83 -6.91 4.96
N PRO A 36 8.75 -6.77 5.95
CA PRO A 36 8.50 -7.32 7.28
C PRO A 36 7.24 -6.75 7.95
N LEU A 37 7.00 -5.44 7.80
CA LEU A 37 5.83 -4.78 8.38
C LEU A 37 4.56 -5.10 7.58
N LEU A 38 4.66 -5.17 6.25
CA LEU A 38 3.52 -5.50 5.39
C LEU A 38 2.97 -6.89 5.70
N LEU A 39 3.86 -7.89 5.84
CA LEU A 39 3.47 -9.26 6.18
C LEU A 39 2.91 -9.35 7.61
N ALA A 40 3.51 -8.65 8.58
CA ALA A 40 2.99 -8.61 9.94
C ALA A 40 1.58 -8.00 10.00
N CYS A 41 1.33 -6.91 9.27
CA CYS A 41 0.00 -6.29 9.17
C CYS A 41 -1.00 -7.21 8.47
N GLN A 42 -0.60 -7.95 7.44
CA GLN A 42 -1.44 -8.93 6.77
C GLN A 42 -1.88 -10.03 7.75
N VAL A 43 -0.96 -10.57 8.55
CA VAL A 43 -1.28 -11.58 9.57
C VAL A 43 -2.27 -11.03 10.60
N GLU A 44 -2.04 -9.83 11.14
CA GLU A 44 -2.92 -9.22 12.12
C GLU A 44 -4.31 -8.87 11.55
N ALA A 45 -4.40 -8.42 10.29
CA ALA A 45 -5.67 -8.15 9.62
C ALA A 45 -6.48 -9.43 9.38
N LEU A 46 -5.82 -10.53 8.98
CA LEU A 46 -6.46 -11.83 8.84
C LEU A 46 -6.96 -12.37 10.20
N LYS A 47 -6.20 -12.18 11.28
CA LYS A 47 -6.65 -12.53 12.66
C LYS A 47 -7.89 -11.73 13.09
N ALA A 48 -8.04 -10.49 12.63
CA ALA A 48 -9.24 -9.67 12.85
C ALA A 48 -10.45 -10.12 12.01
N GLY A 49 -10.25 -11.03 11.05
CA GLY A 49 -11.30 -11.55 10.15
C GLY A 49 -11.58 -10.67 8.95
N ALA A 50 -10.67 -9.75 8.60
CA ALA A 50 -10.79 -8.86 7.45
C ALA A 50 -10.46 -9.58 6.13
N HIS A 51 -10.99 -9.07 5.02
CA HIS A 51 -10.56 -9.41 3.66
C HIS A 51 -9.38 -8.52 3.27
N VAL A 52 -8.25 -9.13 2.87
CA VAL A 52 -7.00 -8.38 2.65
C VAL A 52 -6.63 -8.37 1.16
N SER A 53 -6.38 -7.17 0.63
CA SER A 53 -5.71 -6.96 -0.65
C SER A 53 -4.33 -6.36 -0.42
N MET A 54 -3.30 -6.90 -1.09
CA MET A 54 -1.93 -6.42 -0.98
C MET A 54 -1.52 -5.68 -2.25
N ARG A 55 -0.89 -4.52 -2.10
CA ARG A 55 -0.28 -3.75 -3.20
C ARG A 55 1.16 -3.41 -2.85
N VAL A 56 2.09 -4.17 -3.41
CA VAL A 56 3.53 -3.94 -3.21
C VAL A 56 4.06 -3.03 -4.32
N LEU A 57 4.71 -1.92 -3.92
CA LEU A 57 5.28 -0.95 -4.84
C LEU A 57 6.73 -1.35 -5.15
N LEU A 58 7.00 -1.55 -6.45
CA LEU A 58 8.34 -1.80 -6.96
C LEU A 58 9.13 -0.48 -7.06
N PRO A 59 10.45 -0.50 -6.78
CA PRO A 59 11.32 0.63 -7.08
C PRO A 59 11.23 1.04 -8.55
N ASP A 60 11.41 2.34 -8.82
CA ASP A 60 11.45 2.94 -10.16
C ASP A 60 10.15 2.80 -10.99
N SER A 61 9.12 2.14 -10.46
CA SER A 61 7.87 1.93 -11.20
C SER A 61 7.18 3.25 -11.54
N ASN A 62 7.24 4.24 -10.66
CA ASN A 62 6.69 5.57 -10.93
C ASN A 62 7.54 6.30 -11.97
N TYR A 63 8.87 6.27 -11.81
CA TYR A 63 9.78 6.86 -12.80
C TYR A 63 9.53 6.31 -14.20
N LEU A 64 9.47 4.98 -14.35
CA LEU A 64 9.22 4.32 -15.63
C LEU A 64 7.85 4.68 -16.21
N PHE A 65 6.81 4.73 -15.38
CA PHE A 65 5.49 5.15 -15.81
C PHE A 65 5.54 6.58 -16.39
N TYR A 66 6.00 7.57 -15.62
CA TYR A 66 6.01 8.95 -16.09
C TYR A 66 6.99 9.22 -17.23
N LYS A 67 8.09 8.47 -17.32
CA LYS A 67 9.06 8.58 -18.42
C LYS A 67 8.49 8.14 -19.77
N HIS A 68 7.61 7.15 -19.75
CA HIS A 68 7.16 6.47 -20.97
C HIS A 68 5.67 6.64 -21.29
N ALA A 69 4.87 7.11 -20.32
CA ALA A 69 3.46 7.35 -20.52
C ALA A 69 3.21 8.47 -21.54
N GLN A 70 2.12 8.32 -22.29
CA GLN A 70 1.58 9.34 -23.17
C GLN A 70 0.38 10.04 -22.49
N ASP A 71 0.01 11.22 -22.95
CA ASP A 71 -1.05 12.07 -22.35
C ASP A 71 -2.37 11.32 -22.09
N HIS A 72 -2.77 10.44 -23.02
CA HIS A 72 -4.00 9.67 -22.89
C HIS A 72 -3.92 8.61 -21.76
N GLN A 73 -2.71 8.12 -21.45
CA GLN A 73 -2.46 7.19 -20.35
C GLN A 73 -2.36 7.92 -19.01
N LEU A 74 -1.81 9.14 -18.99
CA LEU A 74 -1.80 10.01 -17.81
C LEU A 74 -3.22 10.43 -17.40
N SER A 75 -4.10 10.61 -18.38
CA SER A 75 -5.51 10.99 -18.17
C SER A 75 -6.42 9.79 -17.85
N PHE A 76 -5.91 8.56 -17.93
CA PHE A 76 -6.72 7.36 -17.72
C PHE A 76 -6.97 7.10 -16.23
N VAL A 77 -8.24 7.15 -15.83
CA VAL A 77 -8.66 6.72 -14.49
C VAL A 77 -8.99 5.24 -14.52
N SER A 78 -8.13 4.44 -13.88
CA SER A 78 -8.33 2.99 -13.79
C SER A 78 -9.66 2.63 -13.10
N PRO A 79 -10.51 1.80 -13.73
CA PRO A 79 -11.72 1.30 -13.09
C PRO A 79 -11.46 0.54 -11.79
N LEU A 80 -10.28 -0.09 -11.68
CA LEU A 80 -9.87 -0.77 -10.46
C LEU A 80 -9.66 0.23 -9.32
N GLU A 81 -8.96 1.34 -9.56
CA GLU A 81 -8.75 2.36 -8.52
C GLU A 81 -10.07 2.96 -8.05
N LYS A 82 -11.01 3.17 -8.97
CA LYS A 82 -12.35 3.64 -8.64
C LYS A 82 -13.07 2.62 -7.74
N LEU A 83 -13.06 1.34 -8.11
CA LEU A 83 -13.65 0.28 -7.30
C LEU A 83 -13.03 0.23 -5.89
N MET A 84 -11.70 0.24 -5.79
CA MET A 84 -10.99 0.20 -4.51
C MET A 84 -11.38 1.41 -3.65
N THR A 85 -11.40 2.61 -4.24
CA THR A 85 -11.75 3.85 -3.54
C THR A 85 -13.20 3.85 -3.05
N ASP A 86 -14.13 3.34 -3.86
CA ASP A 86 -15.56 3.37 -3.57
C ASP A 86 -16.00 2.28 -2.58
N LYS A 87 -15.25 1.18 -2.47
CA LYS A 87 -15.73 -0.05 -1.83
C LYS A 87 -14.90 -0.58 -0.67
N ARG A 88 -13.60 -0.24 -0.56
CA ARG A 88 -12.80 -0.71 0.58
C ARG A 88 -13.23 0.01 1.85
N ASP A 89 -13.24 -0.71 2.97
CA ASP A 89 -13.57 -0.17 4.29
C ASP A 89 -12.35 0.52 4.93
N ALA A 90 -11.14 0.08 4.58
CA ALA A 90 -9.91 0.61 5.14
C ALA A 90 -8.73 0.57 4.14
N MET A 91 -7.77 1.46 4.34
CA MET A 91 -6.48 1.46 3.65
C MET A 91 -5.36 1.67 4.66
N LEU A 92 -4.37 0.78 4.64
CA LEU A 92 -3.08 0.98 5.29
C LEU A 92 -2.03 1.29 4.23
N PHE A 93 -1.44 2.49 4.28
CA PHE A 93 -0.32 2.83 3.41
C PHE A 93 0.95 2.98 4.26
N VAL A 94 1.91 2.08 4.06
CA VAL A 94 3.24 2.19 4.65
C VAL A 94 4.12 3.01 3.72
N TRP A 95 4.50 4.20 4.17
CA TRP A 95 5.41 5.07 3.44
C TRP A 95 6.85 4.61 3.70
N GLY A 96 7.59 4.38 2.63
CA GLY A 96 9.01 4.06 2.68
C GLY A 96 9.64 4.43 1.34
N GLY A 97 10.84 4.99 1.40
CA GLY A 97 11.55 5.45 0.20
C GLY A 97 12.65 4.48 -0.20
N TRP A 98 12.83 4.29 -1.50
CA TRP A 98 14.06 3.77 -2.09
C TRP A 98 14.98 4.90 -2.52
N ASN A 99 14.39 5.92 -3.16
CA ASN A 99 15.05 7.09 -3.69
C ASN A 99 14.14 8.32 -3.53
N THR A 100 14.55 9.29 -2.71
CA THR A 100 13.79 10.53 -2.49
C THR A 100 13.83 11.49 -3.68
N LYS A 101 14.64 11.18 -4.70
CA LYS A 101 14.84 11.95 -5.93
C LYS A 101 14.42 11.15 -7.17
N GLU A 102 13.57 10.13 -7.02
CA GLU A 102 13.13 9.24 -8.10
C GLU A 102 12.61 10.01 -9.34
N LEU A 103 11.89 11.11 -9.12
CA LEU A 103 11.25 11.88 -10.19
C LEU A 103 11.99 13.18 -10.54
N SER A 104 13.20 13.43 -10.03
CA SER A 104 13.90 14.71 -10.24
C SER A 104 14.22 15.05 -11.70
N GLY A 105 14.13 14.09 -12.63
CA GLY A 105 14.36 14.28 -14.07
C GLY A 105 13.10 14.15 -14.94
N ILE A 106 11.92 14.12 -14.35
CA ILE A 106 10.64 14.00 -15.05
C ILE A 106 10.03 15.40 -15.24
N ASP A 107 9.39 15.65 -16.39
CA ASP A 107 8.65 16.90 -16.63
C ASP A 107 7.46 16.98 -15.66
N PRO A 108 7.33 18.04 -14.85
CA PRO A 108 6.21 18.19 -13.91
C PRO A 108 4.87 18.53 -14.57
N LYS A 109 4.82 18.71 -15.90
CA LYS A 109 3.60 19.08 -16.65
C LYS A 109 2.85 17.88 -17.22
#